data_AF-A0AAW2VCI9-F1
#
_entry.id   AF-A0AAW2VCI9-F1
#
_cell.length_a   1.000
_cell.length_b   1.000
_cell.length_c   1.000
_cell.angle_alpha   90.00
_cell.angle_beta   90.00
_cell.angle_gamma   90.00
#
_symmetry.space_group_name_H-M   'P 1'
#
loop_
_entity.id
_entity.type
_entity.pdbx_description
1 polymer ?
#
loop_
_entity_poly.entity_id
_entity_poly.type
_entity_poly.pdbx_seq_one_letter_code
_entity_poly.pdbx_strand_id
1 'polypeptide(L)' 'MSTNLLTLINYTDWLRNLRIVLDFENQGYVLDKPLPTALPEGSSLEECLTFDKWHEDDRKVRSIILASMTNENQK' A
#
# COMPACT_ATOMS: atom_id res chain seq x y z
N MET A 1 -24.63 -25.14 3.89
CA MET A 1 -23.82 -24.67 5.04
C MET A 1 -22.46 -24.21 4.51
N SER A 2 -22.41 -23.05 3.86
CA SER A 2 -21.19 -22.56 3.19
C SER A 2 -21.11 -21.04 3.33
N THR A 3 -21.28 -20.55 4.55
CA THR A 3 -21.38 -19.11 4.83
C THR A 3 -20.11 -18.50 5.41
N ASN A 4 -18.97 -19.20 5.50
CA ASN A 4 -17.77 -18.64 6.16
C ASN A 4 -16.40 -19.00 5.55
N LEU A 5 -16.32 -19.61 4.36
CA LEU A 5 -15.02 -19.86 3.72
C LEU A 5 -14.52 -18.65 2.90
N LEU A 6 -15.43 -17.86 2.32
CA LEU A 6 -15.11 -16.77 1.38
C LEU A 6 -14.51 -15.53 2.06
N THR A 7 -14.76 -15.32 3.35
CA THR A 7 -14.35 -14.11 4.07
C THR A 7 -12.92 -14.16 4.63
N LEU A 8 -12.39 -15.35 4.94
CA LEU A 8 -11.03 -15.49 5.48
C LEU A 8 -10.00 -15.85 4.40
N ILE A 9 -10.43 -16.56 3.35
CA ILE A 9 -9.62 -16.83 2.14
C ILE A 9 -9.31 -15.52 1.41
N ASN A 10 -10.23 -14.56 1.37
CA ASN A 10 -10.00 -13.32 0.64
C ASN A 10 -8.92 -12.43 1.25
N TYR A 11 -8.89 -12.13 2.56
CA TYR A 11 -7.95 -11.12 3.06
C TYR A 11 -6.48 -11.53 2.94
N THR A 12 -6.14 -12.77 3.28
CA THR A 12 -4.75 -13.24 3.25
C THR A 12 -4.25 -13.36 1.81
N ASP A 13 -5.07 -13.89 0.91
CA ASP A 13 -4.73 -13.99 -0.51
C ASP A 13 -4.74 -12.64 -1.21
N TRP A 14 -5.68 -11.76 -0.88
CA TRP A 14 -5.72 -10.36 -1.31
C TRP A 14 -4.46 -9.63 -0.88
N LEU A 15 -4.07 -9.72 0.39
CA LEU A 15 -2.88 -9.07 0.92
C LEU A 15 -1.61 -9.61 0.25
N ARG A 16 -1.55 -10.92 -0.02
CA ARG A 16 -0.45 -11.54 -0.76
C ARG A 16 -0.37 -11.01 -2.20
N ASN A 17 -1.50 -10.96 -2.91
CA ASN A 17 -1.55 -10.44 -4.28
C ASN A 17 -1.24 -8.94 -4.33
N LEU A 18 -1.75 -8.18 -3.37
CA LEU A 18 -1.43 -6.76 -3.20
C LEU A 18 0.07 -6.57 -3.00
N ARG A 19 0.71 -7.32 -2.10
CA ARG A 19 2.16 -7.28 -1.90
C ARG A 19 2.94 -7.57 -3.18
N ILE A 20 2.55 -8.58 -3.96
CA ILE A 20 3.20 -8.90 -5.24
C ILE A 20 3.13 -7.70 -6.21
N VAL A 21 1.96 -7.06 -6.33
CA VAL A 21 1.79 -5.88 -7.19
C VAL A 21 2.62 -4.71 -6.69
N LEU A 22 2.61 -4.43 -5.39
CA LEU A 22 3.37 -3.32 -4.81
C LEU A 22 4.88 -3.55 -4.88
N ASP A 23 5.36 -4.78 -4.71
CA ASP A 23 6.78 -5.12 -4.86
C ASP A 23 7.23 -4.94 -6.32
N PHE A 24 6.37 -5.29 -7.29
CA PHE A 24 6.61 -5.04 -8.72
C PHE A 24 6.74 -3.53 -9.02
N GLU A 25 5.93 -2.70 -8.37
CA GLU A 25 5.99 -1.23 -8.47
C GLU A 25 7.09 -0.59 -7.59
N ASN A 26 7.86 -1.38 -6.84
CA ASN A 26 8.85 -0.93 -5.86
C ASN A 26 8.27 -0.04 -4.74
N GLN A 27 7.04 -0.34 -4.31
CA GLN A 27 6.27 0.39 -3.30
C GLN A 27 5.86 -0.46 -2.10
N GLY A 28 6.22 -1.75 -2.05
CA GLY A 28 5.87 -2.66 -0.96
C GLY A 28 6.27 -2.13 0.43
N TYR A 29 7.38 -1.39 0.50
CA TYR A 29 7.89 -0.77 1.72
C TYR A 29 6.90 0.17 2.42
N VAL A 30 5.93 0.73 1.69
CA VAL A 30 4.90 1.63 2.23
C VAL A 30 3.96 0.88 3.19
N LEU A 31 3.75 -0.43 2.99
CA LEU A 31 2.92 -1.22 3.89
C LEU A 31 3.58 -1.49 5.24
N ASP A 32 4.92 -1.57 5.25
CA ASP A 32 5.68 -1.98 6.44
C ASP A 32 6.24 -0.78 7.21
N LYS A 33 6.36 0.39 6.57
CA LYS A 33 6.95 1.59 7.17
C LYS A 33 5.90 2.66 7.44
N PRO A 34 5.90 3.29 8.62
CA PRO A 34 5.03 4.42 8.89
C PRO A 34 5.39 5.60 7.97
N LEU A 35 4.37 6.36 7.57
CA LEU A 35 4.52 7.66 6.92
C LEU A 35 5.46 8.55 7.75
N PRO A 36 6.59 9.03 7.18
CA PRO A 36 7.40 10.05 7.83
C PRO A 36 6.52 11.28 8.10
N THR A 37 6.39 11.69 9.37
CA THR A 37 5.46 12.75 9.76
C THR A 37 5.92 14.14 9.34
N ALA A 38 7.23 14.37 9.28
CA ALA A 38 7.85 15.61 8.83
C ALA A 38 9.35 15.40 8.59
N LEU A 39 9.95 16.27 7.77
CA LEU A 39 11.38 16.44 7.67
C LEU A 39 11.88 17.44 8.72
N PRO A 40 13.00 17.14 9.43
CA PRO A 40 13.66 18.11 10.30
C PRO A 40 14.08 19.39 9.57
N GLU A 41 14.16 20.51 10.30
CA GLU A 41 14.81 21.71 9.77
C GLU A 41 16.28 21.43 9.45
N GLY A 42 16.71 21.83 8.26
CA GLY A 42 18.08 21.57 7.77
C GLY A 42 18.25 20.24 7.05
N SER A 43 17.17 19.51 6.75
CA SER A 43 17.23 18.34 5.88
C SER A 43 17.89 18.65 4.54
N SER A 44 18.72 17.71 4.10
CA SER A 44 19.37 17.73 2.80
C SER A 44 18.35 17.60 1.66
N LEU A 45 18.77 18.00 0.45
CA LEU A 45 17.94 17.84 -0.74
C LEU A 45 17.57 16.37 -1.00
N GLU A 46 18.46 15.43 -0.70
CA GLU A 46 18.21 14.00 -0.86
C GLU A 46 17.12 13.49 0.09
N GLU A 47 17.12 13.97 1.34
CA GLU A 47 16.06 13.67 2.31
C GLU A 47 14.73 14.27 1.87
N CYS A 48 14.73 15.51 1.35
CA CYS A 48 13.54 16.14 0.77
C CYS A 48 12.96 15.33 -0.39
N LEU A 49 13.79 14.93 -1.35
CA LEU A 49 13.36 14.13 -2.50
C LEU A 49 12.84 12.76 -2.08
N THR A 50 13.47 12.13 -1.08
CA THR A 50 13.04 10.84 -0.54
C THR A 50 11.68 10.95 0.15
N PHE A 51 11.46 12.03 0.90
CA PHE A 51 10.19 12.32 1.55
C PHE A 51 9.05 12.56 0.56
N ASP A 52 9.30 13.38 -0.47
CA ASP A 52 8.32 13.65 -1.53
C ASP A 52 7.96 12.36 -2.30
N LYS A 53 8.98 11.54 -2.62
CA LYS A 53 8.78 10.23 -3.24
C LYS A 53 7.94 9.32 -2.35
N TRP A 54 8.22 9.27 -1.06
CA TRP A 54 7.43 8.47 -0.11
C TRP A 54 5.95 8.87 -0.15
N HIS A 55 5.66 10.19 -0.11
CA HIS A 55 4.29 10.70 -0.15
C HIS A 55 3.54 10.33 -1.44
N GLU A 56 4.25 10.34 -2.56
CA GLU A 56 3.66 9.96 -3.84
C GLU A 56 3.41 8.44 -3.93
N ASP A 57 4.36 7.64 -3.43
CA ASP A 57 4.21 6.19 -3.37
C ASP A 57 3.05 5.79 -2.45
N ASP A 58 2.89 6.44 -1.30
CA ASP A 58 1.75 6.24 -0.40
C ASP A 58 0.40 6.61 -1.03
N ARG A 59 0.33 7.70 -1.81
CA ARG A 59 -0.88 8.05 -2.56
C ARG A 59 -1.26 6.95 -3.54
N LYS A 60 -0.30 6.42 -4.29
CA LYS A 60 -0.50 5.33 -5.26
C LYS A 60 -0.92 4.04 -4.58
N VAL A 61 -0.24 3.65 -3.50
CA VAL A 61 -0.58 2.45 -2.72
C VAL A 61 -2.01 2.54 -2.19
N ARG A 62 -2.43 3.68 -1.64
CA ARG A 62 -3.81 3.91 -1.20
C ARG A 62 -4.82 3.76 -2.34
N SER A 63 -4.51 4.27 -3.54
CA SER A 63 -5.36 4.09 -4.72
C SER A 63 -5.46 2.62 -5.15
N ILE A 64 -4.35 1.87 -5.15
CA ILE A 64 -4.31 0.44 -5.49
C ILE A 64 -5.13 -0.37 -4.50
N ILE A 65 -4.95 -0.12 -3.20
CA ILE A 65 -5.74 -0.77 -2.13
C ILE A 65 -7.24 -0.54 -2.37
N LEU A 66 -7.65 0.72 -2.54
CA LEU A 66 -9.06 1.05 -2.75
C LEU A 66 -9.64 0.42 -4.03
N ALA A 67 -8.90 0.48 -5.14
CA ALA A 67 -9.31 -0.14 -6.39
C ALA A 67 -9.44 -1.67 -6.28
N SER A 68 -8.50 -2.33 -5.60
CA SER A 68 -8.53 -3.78 -5.39
C SER A 68 -9.72 -4.23 -4.54
N MET A 69 -10.05 -3.49 -3.48
CA MET A 69 -11.19 -3.78 -2.61
C MET A 69 -12.55 -3.49 -3.28
N THR A 70 -12.61 -2.51 -4.19
CA THR A 70 -13.85 -2.17 -4.91
C THR A 70 -14.23 -3.27 -5.90
N ASN A 71 -13.23 -3.87 -6.57
CA ASN A 71 -13.44 -4.97 -7.51
C ASN A 71 -13.94 -6.27 -6.85
N GLU A 72 -13.60 -6.50 -5.57
CA GLU A 72 -14.07 -7.70 -4.84
C GLU A 72 -15.54 -7.61 -4.43
N ASN A 73 -16.08 -6.40 -4.23
CA ASN A 73 -17.47 -6.18 -3.79
C ASN A 73 -18.49 -6.08 -4.94
N GLN A 74 -18.06 -6.19 -6.20
CA GLN A 74 -18.91 -6.07 -7.39
C GLN A 74 -19.14 -7.40 -8.13
N LYS A 75 -18.80 -8.55 -7.52
CA LYS A 75 -19.05 -9.88 -8.08
C LYS A 75 -20.29 -10.56 -7.50
#